data_AF-A0A2S9G7A0-F1
#
_entry.id   AF-A0A2S9G7A0-F1
#
_cell.length_a   1.000
_cell.length_b   1.000
_cell.length_c   1.000
_cell.angle_alpha   90.00
_cell.angle_beta   90.00
_cell.angle_gamma   90.00
#
_symmetry.space_group_name_H-M   'P 1'
#
loop_
_entity.id
_entity.type
_entity.pdbx_description
1 polymer ?
#
loop_
_entity_poly.entity_id
_entity_poly.type
_entity_poly.pdbx_seq_one_letter_code
_entity_poly.pdbx_strand_id
1 'polypeptide(L)' 'AVSDGTDAGVAAAMAKSYTCSAAVDVAGKAMQLHGGIGYTWESGIHTYLKRAALNRSLFGSPAAQRKKLARRYS' A
#
# COMPACT_ATOMS: atom_id res chain seq x y z
N ALA A 1 -14.67 -16.47 15.18
CA ALA A 1 -14.55 -15.58 16.34
C ALA A 1 -13.91 -14.28 15.87
N VAL A 2 -14.48 -13.12 16.19
CA VAL A 2 -13.82 -11.82 15.94
C VAL A 2 -12.60 -11.77 16.87
N SER A 3 -11.40 -11.59 16.29
CA SER A 3 -10.17 -11.43 17.07
C SER A 3 -10.30 -10.24 18.01
N ASP A 4 -9.68 -10.32 19.18
CA ASP A 4 -9.69 -9.23 20.14
C ASP A 4 -9.21 -7.90 19.49
N GLY A 5 -9.75 -6.76 19.92
CA GLY A 5 -9.57 -5.47 19.21
C GLY A 5 -8.10 -5.06 19.04
N THR A 6 -7.26 -5.52 19.95
CA THR A 6 -5.81 -5.34 19.91
C THR A 6 -5.15 -6.15 18.78
N ASP A 7 -5.57 -7.40 18.58
CA ASP A 7 -5.05 -8.27 17.52
C ASP A 7 -5.50 -7.79 16.14
N ALA A 8 -6.74 -7.31 16.04
CA ALA A 8 -7.26 -6.68 14.82
C ALA A 8 -6.42 -5.45 14.42
N GLY A 9 -6.01 -4.62 15.38
CA GLY A 9 -5.16 -3.46 15.14
C GLY A 9 -3.75 -3.82 14.65
N VAL A 10 -3.18 -4.91 15.14
CA VAL A 10 -1.88 -5.45 14.69
C VAL A 10 -1.99 -6.00 13.28
N ALA A 11 -3.01 -6.83 13.01
CA ALA A 11 -3.28 -7.37 11.68
C ALA A 11 -3.48 -6.25 10.64
N ALA A 12 -4.27 -5.22 10.98
CA ALA A 12 -4.49 -4.07 10.12
C ALA A 12 -3.20 -3.28 9.82
N ALA A 13 -2.35 -3.05 10.84
CA ALA A 13 -1.08 -2.36 10.66
C ALA A 13 -0.11 -3.16 9.77
N MET A 14 -0.03 -4.48 9.96
CA MET A 14 0.76 -5.37 9.11
C MET A 14 0.26 -5.33 7.67
N ALA A 15 -1.04 -5.57 7.47
CA ALA A 15 -1.67 -5.58 6.15
C ALA A 15 -1.45 -4.26 5.41
N LYS A 16 -1.71 -3.12 6.07
CA LYS A 16 -1.50 -1.80 5.46
C LYS A 16 -0.04 -1.56 5.09
N SER A 17 0.90 -1.91 5.97
CA SER A 17 2.32 -1.68 5.72
C SER A 17 2.83 -2.45 4.50
N TYR A 18 2.40 -3.71 4.36
CA TYR A 18 2.82 -4.57 3.27
C TYR A 18 2.12 -4.18 1.96
N THR A 19 0.78 -4.18 1.96
CA THR A 19 -0.02 -4.00 0.75
C THR A 19 0.19 -2.63 0.10
N CYS A 20 0.32 -1.56 0.87
CA CYS A 20 0.57 -0.22 0.30
C CYS A 20 1.97 -0.09 -0.32
N SER A 21 2.98 -0.76 0.26
CA SER A 21 4.31 -0.83 -0.34
C SER A 21 4.30 -1.64 -1.63
N ALA A 22 3.67 -2.82 -1.61
CA ALA A 22 3.56 -3.70 -2.77
C ALA A 22 2.75 -3.08 -3.91
N ALA A 23 1.61 -2.43 -3.60
CA ALA A 23 0.75 -1.83 -4.61
C ALA A 23 1.45 -0.72 -5.41
N VAL A 24 2.26 0.12 -4.75
CA VAL A 24 3.04 1.16 -5.44
C VAL A 24 4.11 0.54 -6.34
N ASP A 25 4.82 -0.48 -5.86
CA ASP A 25 5.84 -1.18 -6.63
C ASP A 25 5.24 -1.89 -7.86
N VAL A 26 4.17 -2.66 -7.68
CA VAL A 26 3.48 -3.37 -8.75
C VAL A 26 2.89 -2.41 -9.79
N ALA A 27 2.19 -1.36 -9.35
CA ALA A 27 1.62 -0.38 -10.27
C ALA A 27 2.71 0.41 -11.01
N GLY A 28 3.81 0.73 -10.35
CA GLY A 28 4.97 1.37 -10.97
C GLY A 28 5.64 0.48 -12.03
N LYS A 29 5.82 -0.81 -11.72
CA LYS A 29 6.33 -1.79 -12.69
C LYS A 29 5.39 -1.97 -13.88
N ALA A 30 4.08 -2.01 -13.64
CA ALA A 30 3.09 -2.09 -14.70
C ALA A 30 3.19 -0.86 -15.63
N MET A 31 3.32 0.35 -15.08
CA MET A 31 3.57 1.57 -15.87
C MET A 31 4.82 1.44 -16.74
N GLN A 32 5.93 0.97 -16.16
CA GLN A 32 7.19 0.84 -16.89
C GLN A 32 7.12 -0.21 -18.01
N LEU A 33 6.47 -1.35 -17.74
CA LEU A 33 6.33 -2.45 -18.72
C LEU A 33 5.51 -2.05 -19.95
N HIS A 34 4.51 -1.18 -19.76
CA HIS A 34 3.70 -0.67 -20.87
C HIS A 34 4.39 0.49 -21.62
N GLY A 35 5.44 1.09 -21.06
CA GLY A 35 6.10 2.24 -21.66
C GLY A 35 5.16 3.44 -21.81
N GLY A 36 5.27 4.16 -22.93
CA GLY A 36 4.51 5.40 -23.15
C GLY A 36 2.99 5.23 -23.06
N ILE A 37 2.44 4.10 -23.54
CA ILE A 37 0.99 3.87 -23.52
C ILE A 37 0.44 3.76 -22.09
N GLY A 38 1.25 3.35 -21.11
CA GLY A 38 0.84 3.27 -19.72
C GLY A 38 0.39 4.61 -19.13
N TYR A 39 0.89 5.72 -19.67
CA TYR A 39 0.55 7.08 -19.25
C TYR A 39 -0.74 7.63 -19.88
N THR A 40 -1.31 6.96 -20.90
CA THR A 40 -2.48 7.46 -21.61
C THR A 40 -3.79 6.96 -20.99
N TRP A 41 -4.91 7.57 -21.40
CA TRP A 41 -6.25 7.23 -20.91
C TRP A 41 -6.75 5.89 -21.42
N GLU A 42 -6.35 5.50 -22.62
CA GLU A 42 -6.72 4.26 -23.29
C GLU A 42 -6.20 3.03 -22.54
N SER A 43 -5.02 3.14 -21.90
CA SER A 43 -4.46 2.05 -21.08
C SER A 43 -5.11 1.99 -19.69
N GLY A 44 -5.39 3.14 -19.08
CA GLY A 44 -5.94 3.24 -17.72
C GLY A 44 -4.99 2.83 -16.58
N ILE A 45 -3.80 2.28 -16.88
CA ILE A 45 -2.86 1.74 -15.88
C ILE A 45 -2.38 2.80 -14.89
N HIS A 46 -2.14 4.03 -15.36
CA HIS A 46 -1.70 5.14 -14.53
C HIS A 46 -2.67 5.45 -13.37
N THR A 47 -3.95 5.12 -13.49
CA THR A 47 -4.93 5.33 -12.42
C THR A 47 -4.65 4.43 -11.21
N TYR A 48 -4.15 3.21 -11.43
CA TYR A 48 -3.76 2.32 -10.34
C TYR A 48 -2.54 2.84 -9.58
N LEU A 49 -1.57 3.45 -10.27
CA LEU A 49 -0.42 4.07 -9.61
C LEU A 49 -0.84 5.28 -8.76
N LYS A 50 -1.72 6.15 -9.29
CA LYS A 50 -2.30 7.27 -8.54
C LYS A 50 -3.04 6.78 -7.27
N ARG A 51 -3.87 5.74 -7.41
CA ARG A 51 -4.61 5.15 -6.28
C ARG A 51 -3.69 4.47 -5.25
N ALA A 52 -2.67 3.74 -5.70
CA ALA A 52 -1.69 3.12 -4.81
C ALA A 52 -0.92 4.19 -4.02
N ALA A 53 -0.53 5.29 -4.66
CA ALA A 53 0.12 6.42 -4.00
C ALA A 53 -0.78 7.07 -2.95
N LEU A 54 -2.07 7.29 -3.26
CA LEU A 54 -3.04 7.81 -2.30
C LEU A 54 -3.25 6.87 -1.10
N ASN A 55 -3.43 5.57 -1.34
CA ASN A 55 -3.60 4.59 -0.26
C ASN A 55 -2.37 4.52 0.66
N ARG A 56 -1.17 4.72 0.08
CA ARG A 56 0.08 4.76 0.84
C ARG A 56 0.16 5.98 1.77
N SER A 57 -0.41 7.13 1.40
CA SER A 57 -0.39 8.36 2.21
C SER A 57 -1.49 8.39 3.27
N LEU A 58 -2.69 7.87 2.96
CA LEU A 58 -3.81 7.84 3.90
C LEU A 58 -3.56 6.91 5.08
N PHE A 59 -4.07 7.27 6.26
CA PHE A 59 -4.04 6.47 7.50
C PHE A 59 -2.64 6.00 7.92
N GLY A 60 -1.61 6.80 7.62
CA GLY A 60 -0.22 6.55 8.01
C GLY A 60 0.56 5.73 6.99
N SER A 61 1.81 6.13 6.76
CA SER A 61 2.70 5.49 5.79
C SER A 61 3.07 4.06 6.20
N PRO A 62 3.50 3.20 5.25
CA PRO A 62 4.03 1.87 5.58
C PRO A 62 5.13 1.88 6.64
N ALA A 63 6.01 2.89 6.61
CA ALA A 63 7.06 3.06 7.60
C ALA A 63 6.49 3.41 8.99
N ALA A 64 5.47 4.27 9.05
CA ALA A 64 4.79 4.60 10.30
C ALA A 64 4.08 3.37 10.91
N GLN A 65 3.45 2.53 10.09
CA GLN A 65 2.82 1.29 10.54
C GLN A 65 3.86 0.29 11.06
N ARG A 66 5.00 0.11 10.37
CA ARG A 66 6.11 -0.72 10.89
C ARG A 66 6.69 -0.18 12.19
N LYS A 67 6.85 1.14 12.32
CA LYS A 67 7.28 1.78 13.59
C LYS A 67 6.28 1.52 14.73
N LYS A 68 4.97 1.54 14.43
CA LYS A 68 3.93 1.19 15.40
C LYS A 68 4.04 -0.26 15.87
N LEU A 69 4.26 -1.19 14.95
CA LEU A 69 4.46 -2.60 15.26
C LEU A 69 5.73 -2.83 16.08
N ALA A 70 6.85 -2.22 15.70
CA ALA A 70 8.13 -2.36 16.41
C ALA A 70 8.02 -1.98 17.89
N ARG A 71 7.36 -0.85 18.21
CA ARG A 71 7.14 -0.42 19.60
C ARG A 71 6.29 -1.37 20.45
N ARG A 72 5.53 -2.27 19.83
CA ARG A 72 4.71 -3.26 20.55
C ARG A 72 5.52 -4.48 20.99
N TYR A 73 6.57 -4.81 20.25
CA TYR A 73 7.41 -6.00 20.48
C TYR A 73 8.81 -5.66 21.01
N SER A 74 9.09 -4.38 21.24
CA SER A 74 10.23 -3.88 22.01
C SER A 74 9.89 -3.87 23.50
#